data_AF-A0AAV6XMA7-F1
#
_entry.id   AF-A0AAV6XMA7-F1
#
_cell.length_a   1.000
_cell.length_b   1.000
_cell.length_c   1.000
_cell.angle_alpha   90.00
_cell.angle_beta   90.00
_cell.angle_gamma   90.00
#
_symmetry.space_group_name_H-M   'P 1'
#
loop_
_entity.id
_entity.type
_entity.pdbx_description
1 polymer ?
#
loop_
_entity_poly.entity_id
_entity_poly.type
_entity_poly.pdbx_seq_one_letter_code
_entity_poly.pdbx_strand_id
1 'polypeptide(L)'
;MENPCLLASMEEKQTVLEAIFSSHRRHLRAAVRVSSPSFKMYTALQKIHKDKDAEPTEFEENVAQALFDLENTNQEIKSDLKDLYINSALQVDVSGSKKAVVIHVPYRLRKAFRKIHPRLVRELEKKFSGKEVVVLATRRIVRPPKKGSAAQRPRTRTLTSVHEAMLEDIVYPAEIVGKRIRYRLDGSKIMKVFLDPKAKNDTENKLETFAGVYRKLSGKDVVFEFPITEA
;
A
#
# COMPACT_ATOMS: atom_id res chain seq x y z
N MET A 1 37.17 39.18 -57.65
CA MET A 1 37.61 38.26 -58.72
C MET A 1 37.92 36.95 -58.05
N GLU A 2 36.98 36.04 -58.18
CA GLU A 2 36.98 34.71 -57.56
C GLU A 2 37.93 33.80 -58.34
N ASN A 3 38.72 32.99 -57.63
CA ASN A 3 39.42 31.85 -58.20
C ASN A 3 38.65 30.58 -57.81
N PRO A 4 37.85 29.99 -58.72
CA PRO A 4 36.97 28.85 -58.42
C PRO A 4 37.68 27.49 -58.41
N CYS A 5 39.01 27.43 -58.29
CA CYS A 5 39.79 26.20 -58.48
C CYS A 5 40.20 25.48 -57.19
N LEU A 6 39.99 26.07 -56.00
CA LEU A 6 40.41 25.46 -54.72
C LEU A 6 39.29 24.74 -53.95
N LEU A 7 38.01 24.99 -54.27
CA LEU A 7 36.88 24.36 -53.59
C LEU A 7 36.53 22.97 -54.14
N ALA A 8 36.95 22.63 -55.36
CA ALA A 8 36.67 21.33 -55.98
C ALA A 8 37.55 20.16 -55.47
N SER A 9 38.59 20.43 -54.68
CA SER A 9 39.55 19.40 -54.23
C SER A 9 39.29 18.85 -52.82
N MET A 10 38.34 19.42 -52.08
CA MET A 10 37.97 18.97 -50.73
C MET A 10 36.69 18.13 -50.68
N GLU A 11 35.78 18.25 -51.66
CA GLU A 11 34.53 17.47 -51.70
C GLU A 11 34.72 16.04 -52.26
N GLU A 12 35.70 15.80 -53.14
CA GLU A 12 36.00 14.45 -53.65
C GLU A 12 36.70 13.55 -52.61
N LYS A 13 37.34 14.11 -51.59
CA LYS A 13 38.01 13.31 -50.54
C LYS A 13 37.07 12.86 -49.43
N GLN A 14 35.92 13.51 -49.24
CA GLN A 14 34.93 13.10 -48.24
C GLN A 14 34.06 11.91 -48.73
N THR A 15 33.79 11.81 -50.03
CA THR A 15 32.95 10.73 -50.60
C THR A 15 33.67 9.37 -50.70
N VAL A 16 34.99 9.34 -50.88
CA VAL A 16 35.77 8.08 -50.92
C VAL A 16 35.95 7.46 -49.52
N LEU A 17 36.04 8.28 -48.47
CA LEU A 17 36.15 7.82 -47.08
C LEU A 17 34.84 7.22 -46.55
N GLU A 18 33.68 7.74 -46.96
CA GLU A 18 32.36 7.15 -46.63
C GLU A 18 32.10 5.85 -47.41
N ALA A 19 32.63 5.70 -48.63
CA ALA A 19 32.46 4.49 -49.43
C ALA A 19 33.32 3.31 -48.92
N ILE A 20 34.50 3.56 -48.36
CA ILE A 20 35.37 2.49 -47.81
C ILE A 20 34.83 1.96 -46.47
N PHE A 21 34.17 2.81 -45.66
CA PHE A 21 33.53 2.38 -44.41
C PHE A 21 32.22 1.60 -44.59
N SER A 22 31.66 1.58 -45.80
CA SER A 22 30.39 0.91 -46.14
C SER A 22 30.54 -0.58 -46.48
N SER A 23 31.73 -1.05 -46.89
CA SER A 23 31.88 -2.38 -47.51
C SER A 23 32.46 -3.49 -46.61
N HIS A 24 32.96 -3.19 -45.41
CA HIS A 24 33.60 -4.19 -44.53
C HIS A 24 32.83 -4.52 -43.24
N ARG A 25 31.50 -4.57 -43.31
CA ARG A 25 30.67 -5.06 -42.19
C ARG A 25 29.67 -6.12 -42.62
N ARG A 26 30.18 -7.20 -43.22
CA ARG A 26 29.49 -8.48 -43.27
C ARG A 26 30.37 -9.51 -42.57
N HIS A 27 29.76 -10.26 -41.67
CA HIS A 27 30.35 -11.24 -40.75
C HIS A 27 31.12 -10.69 -39.55
N LEU A 28 30.36 -10.32 -38.51
CA LEU A 28 30.40 -11.10 -37.27
C LEU A 28 29.09 -10.89 -36.50
N ARG A 29 28.40 -12.02 -36.29
CA ARG A 29 27.27 -12.17 -35.37
C ARG A 29 27.73 -11.78 -33.96
N ALA A 30 27.12 -10.76 -33.40
CA ALA A 30 26.69 -10.69 -32.00
C ALA A 30 26.07 -9.31 -31.80
N ALA A 31 24.80 -9.17 -32.13
CA ALA A 31 24.01 -8.09 -31.58
C ALA A 31 23.88 -8.35 -30.08
N VAL A 32 24.88 -7.95 -29.30
CA VAL A 32 24.63 -7.56 -27.91
C VAL A 32 23.70 -6.36 -28.03
N ARG A 33 22.39 -6.63 -28.02
CA ARG A 33 21.43 -5.66 -27.52
C ARG A 33 21.92 -5.37 -26.11
N VAL A 34 22.68 -4.29 -25.97
CA VAL A 34 22.72 -3.55 -24.73
C VAL A 34 21.27 -3.11 -24.58
N SER A 35 20.45 -3.96 -23.97
CA SER A 35 19.29 -3.49 -23.25
C SER A 35 19.88 -2.45 -22.33
N SER A 36 19.72 -1.19 -22.68
CA SER A 36 19.81 -0.12 -21.72
C SER A 36 19.06 -0.64 -20.50
N PRO A 37 19.72 -0.84 -19.34
CA PRO A 37 18.94 -1.05 -18.14
C PRO A 37 18.03 0.17 -18.12
N SER A 38 16.72 -0.04 -18.28
CA SER A 38 15.79 1.04 -18.06
C SER A 38 16.18 1.56 -16.70
N PHE A 39 16.66 2.81 -16.67
CA PHE A 39 16.92 3.50 -15.44
C PHE A 39 15.52 3.57 -14.82
N LYS A 40 15.19 2.57 -13.99
CA LYS A 40 13.94 2.53 -13.27
C LYS A 40 14.04 3.73 -12.36
N MET A 41 13.51 4.88 -12.81
CA MET A 41 13.19 5.94 -11.90
C MET A 41 12.28 5.31 -10.86
N TYR A 42 12.79 5.18 -9.64
CA TYR A 42 11.98 4.83 -8.48
C TYR A 42 11.09 6.04 -8.23
N THR A 43 10.03 6.16 -9.02
CA THR A 43 8.97 7.11 -8.78
C THR A 43 8.12 6.56 -7.65
N ALA A 44 7.54 7.45 -6.84
CA ALA A 44 6.59 7.09 -5.80
C ALA A 44 5.46 6.14 -6.31
N LEU A 45 5.15 6.21 -7.61
CA LEU A 45 4.21 5.33 -8.31
C LEU A 45 4.55 3.84 -8.22
N GLN A 46 5.82 3.44 -8.06
CA GLN A 46 6.18 2.03 -7.89
C GLN A 46 5.65 1.43 -6.58
N LYS A 47 5.30 2.26 -5.58
CA LYS A 47 4.75 1.82 -4.30
C LYS A 47 3.24 1.60 -4.34
N ILE A 48 2.55 2.00 -5.42
CA ILE A 48 1.12 1.77 -5.58
C ILE A 48 0.92 0.67 -6.62
N HIS A 49 0.22 -0.39 -6.25
CA HIS A 49 -0.22 -1.40 -7.20
C HIS A 49 -1.67 -1.76 -6.96
N LYS A 50 -2.55 -1.23 -7.82
CA LYS A 50 -3.98 -1.51 -7.74
C LYS A 50 -4.31 -2.83 -8.43
N ASP A 51 -5.28 -3.54 -7.86
CA ASP A 51 -5.91 -4.66 -8.55
C ASP A 51 -6.69 -4.08 -9.76
N LYS A 52 -6.22 -4.37 -10.99
CA LYS A 52 -6.75 -3.93 -12.31
C LYS A 52 -6.14 -2.66 -12.91
N ASP A 53 -4.93 -2.25 -12.51
CA ASP A 53 -4.19 -1.13 -13.15
C ASP A 53 -5.01 0.17 -13.28
N ALA A 54 -5.93 0.40 -12.34
CA ALA A 54 -6.72 1.63 -12.30
C ALA A 54 -5.82 2.82 -11.95
N GLU A 55 -6.17 4.01 -12.44
CA GLU A 55 -5.42 5.23 -12.15
C GLU A 55 -5.41 5.53 -10.65
N PRO A 56 -4.26 5.93 -10.08
CA PRO A 56 -4.16 6.33 -8.68
C PRO A 56 -4.95 7.61 -8.44
N THR A 57 -5.55 7.72 -7.26
CA THR A 57 -6.19 8.96 -6.80
C THR A 57 -5.13 9.90 -6.22
N GLU A 58 -5.36 11.20 -6.26
CA GLU A 58 -4.45 12.22 -5.71
C GLU A 58 -4.04 11.92 -4.25
N PHE A 59 -4.97 11.39 -3.45
CA PHE A 59 -4.69 11.01 -2.08
C PHE A 59 -3.72 9.82 -1.97
N GLU A 60 -3.84 8.83 -2.85
CA GLU A 60 -2.93 7.69 -2.88
C GLU A 60 -1.53 8.08 -3.33
N GLU A 61 -1.43 8.99 -4.30
CA GLU A 61 -0.14 9.55 -4.73
C GLU A 61 0.57 10.26 -3.59
N ASN A 62 -0.15 11.05 -2.79
CA ASN A 62 0.39 11.68 -1.59
C ASN A 62 0.90 10.67 -0.57
N VAL A 63 0.16 9.57 -0.34
CA VAL A 63 0.59 8.49 0.57
C VAL A 63 1.81 7.77 0.02
N ALA A 64 1.87 7.52 -1.28
CA ALA A 64 3.01 6.87 -1.91
C ALA A 64 4.27 7.74 -1.90
N GLN A 65 4.12 9.05 -2.10
CA GLN A 65 5.22 10.01 -1.97
C GLN A 65 5.74 10.02 -0.53
N ALA A 66 4.83 10.04 0.46
CA ALA A 66 5.23 9.95 1.86
C ALA A 66 6.01 8.66 2.15
N LEU A 67 5.57 7.51 1.64
CA LEU A 67 6.30 6.24 1.80
C LEU A 67 7.68 6.25 1.14
N PHE A 68 7.80 6.89 -0.03
CA PHE A 68 9.08 7.03 -0.73
C PHE A 68 10.06 7.94 0.04
N ASP A 69 9.57 9.03 0.60
CA ASP A 69 10.39 9.92 1.43
C ASP A 69 10.89 9.21 2.69
N LEU A 70 10.07 8.34 3.30
CA LEU A 70 10.47 7.54 4.46
C LEU A 70 11.56 6.52 4.11
N GLU A 71 11.48 5.90 2.93
CA GLU A 71 12.52 4.99 2.44
C GLU A 71 13.89 5.68 2.31
N ASN A 72 13.90 6.97 1.95
CA ASN A 72 15.13 7.75 1.80
C ASN A 72 15.64 8.33 3.12
N THR A 73 14.74 8.66 4.05
CA THR A 73 15.10 9.32 5.32
C THR A 73 15.70 8.33 6.32
N ASN A 74 15.15 7.11 6.43
CA ASN A 74 15.48 6.18 7.51
C ASN A 74 16.16 4.90 7.00
N GLN A 75 17.44 4.74 7.31
CA GLN A 75 18.25 3.61 6.83
C GLN A 75 17.79 2.25 7.39
N GLU A 76 17.22 2.20 8.60
CA GLU A 76 16.75 0.95 9.20
C GLU A 76 15.50 0.39 8.51
N ILE A 77 14.55 1.27 8.18
CA ILE A 77 13.23 0.88 7.64
C ILE A 77 13.31 0.70 6.11
N LYS A 78 14.33 1.28 5.47
CA LYS A 78 14.57 1.20 4.02
C LYS A 78 14.59 -0.23 3.48
N SER A 79 15.28 -1.14 4.19
CA SER A 79 15.43 -2.53 3.75
C SER A 79 14.08 -3.25 3.66
N ASP A 80 13.23 -3.05 4.66
CA ASP A 80 11.89 -3.63 4.70
C ASP A 80 10.92 -2.92 3.74
N LEU A 81 11.00 -1.59 3.62
CA LEU A 81 10.07 -0.81 2.77
C LEU A 81 10.30 -1.00 1.28
N LYS A 82 11.52 -1.31 0.85
CA LYS A 82 11.88 -1.43 -0.57
C LYS A 82 10.95 -2.39 -1.33
N ASP A 83 10.64 -3.54 -0.73
CA ASP A 83 9.81 -4.59 -1.32
C ASP A 83 8.31 -4.42 -1.03
N LEU A 84 7.95 -3.44 -0.20
CA LEU A 84 6.56 -3.20 0.19
C LEU A 84 5.89 -2.21 -0.75
N TYR A 85 4.63 -2.52 -1.05
CA TYR A 85 3.73 -1.67 -1.83
C TYR A 85 2.32 -1.70 -1.22
N ILE A 86 1.52 -0.71 -1.56
CA ILE A 86 0.13 -0.53 -1.12
C ILE A 86 -0.82 -0.72 -2.30
N ASN A 87 -2.04 -1.18 -2.01
CA ASN A 87 -3.09 -1.29 -3.01
C ASN A 87 -3.83 0.03 -3.16
N SER A 88 -4.28 0.59 -2.04
CA SER A 88 -5.06 1.83 -2.02
C SER A 88 -4.93 2.52 -0.68
N ALA A 89 -5.35 3.77 -0.63
CA ALA A 89 -5.44 4.55 0.59
C ALA A 89 -6.77 5.31 0.59
N LEU A 90 -7.44 5.31 1.73
CA LEU A 90 -8.73 5.95 1.92
C LEU A 90 -8.67 6.90 3.11
N GLN A 91 -9.23 8.10 2.94
CA GLN A 91 -9.47 9.00 4.05
C GLN A 91 -10.86 8.74 4.61
N VAL A 92 -10.94 8.53 5.92
CA VAL A 92 -12.19 8.24 6.62
C VAL A 92 -12.44 9.33 7.65
N ASP A 93 -13.61 9.97 7.55
CA ASP A 93 -14.05 10.92 8.56
C ASP A 93 -14.58 10.16 9.79
N VAL A 94 -14.00 10.46 10.94
CA VAL A 94 -14.37 9.92 12.27
C VAL A 94 -15.21 10.97 13.01
N SER A 95 -16.01 10.53 13.98
CA SER A 95 -16.74 11.44 14.86
C SER A 95 -15.79 12.39 15.60
N GLY A 96 -16.15 13.67 15.68
CA GLY A 96 -15.36 14.69 16.40
C GLY A 96 -14.23 15.32 15.59
N SER A 97 -14.51 15.73 14.34
CA SER A 97 -13.62 16.46 13.41
C SER A 97 -12.26 15.81 13.06
N LYS A 98 -11.95 14.64 13.64
CA LYS A 98 -10.76 13.85 13.33
C LYS A 98 -10.94 13.10 12.01
N LYS A 99 -9.89 13.09 11.18
CA LYS A 99 -9.82 12.28 9.96
C LYS A 99 -8.79 11.19 10.14
N ALA A 100 -9.16 9.96 9.81
CA ALA A 100 -8.28 8.81 9.81
C ALA A 100 -7.79 8.52 8.39
N VAL A 101 -6.56 8.03 8.27
CA VAL A 101 -6.01 7.51 7.01
C VAL A 101 -5.97 6.00 7.08
N VAL A 102 -6.67 5.34 6.16
CA VAL A 102 -6.74 3.89 6.06
C VAL A 102 -5.90 3.45 4.87
N ILE A 103 -4.83 2.70 5.13
CA ILE A 103 -3.93 2.19 4.09
C ILE A 103 -4.23 0.73 3.84
N HIS A 104 -4.61 0.41 2.61
CA HIS A 104 -4.87 -0.94 2.16
C HIS A 104 -3.61 -1.59 1.60
N VAL A 105 -3.21 -2.70 2.20
CA VAL A 105 -2.00 -3.46 1.90
C VAL A 105 -2.36 -4.83 1.33
N PRO A 106 -1.62 -5.37 0.35
CA PRO A 106 -1.79 -6.75 -0.09
C PRO A 106 -1.75 -7.75 1.07
N TYR A 107 -2.69 -8.71 1.10
CA TYR A 107 -2.72 -9.76 2.13
C TYR A 107 -1.39 -10.54 2.25
N ARG A 108 -0.65 -10.70 1.15
CA ARG A 108 0.65 -11.39 1.12
C ARG A 108 1.70 -10.68 1.98
N LEU A 109 1.68 -9.35 1.99
CA LEU A 109 2.68 -8.50 2.65
C LEU A 109 2.29 -8.11 4.09
N ARG A 110 1.10 -8.50 4.55
CA ARG A 110 0.58 -8.18 5.90
C ARG A 110 1.58 -8.48 7.02
N LYS A 111 2.30 -9.61 6.94
CA LYS A 111 3.27 -10.00 7.97
C LYS A 111 4.47 -9.06 8.03
N ALA A 112 4.94 -8.57 6.89
CA ALA A 112 6.05 -7.63 6.83
C ALA A 112 5.62 -6.27 7.39
N PHE A 113 4.44 -5.77 7.01
CA PHE A 113 3.89 -4.55 7.57
C PHE A 113 3.70 -4.62 9.09
N ARG A 114 3.31 -5.78 9.65
CA ARG A 114 3.20 -5.96 11.10
C ARG A 114 4.54 -5.80 11.83
N LYS A 115 5.66 -6.21 11.24
CA LYS A 115 7.00 -6.05 11.85
C LYS A 115 7.38 -4.56 11.98
N ILE A 116 7.14 -3.78 10.93
CA ILE A 116 7.53 -2.37 10.85
C ILE A 116 6.45 -1.40 11.35
N HIS A 117 5.23 -1.89 11.62
CA HIS A 117 4.06 -1.09 11.93
C HIS A 117 4.25 0.00 12.99
N PRO A 118 4.81 -0.26 14.20
CA PRO A 118 4.90 0.77 15.23
C PRO A 118 5.79 1.94 14.79
N ARG A 119 6.79 1.69 13.95
CA ARG A 119 7.69 2.72 13.42
C ARG A 119 7.02 3.46 12.26
N LEU A 120 6.44 2.70 11.32
CA LEU A 120 5.75 3.23 10.14
C LEU A 120 4.59 4.15 10.51
N VAL A 121 3.75 3.76 11.48
CA VAL A 121 2.60 4.58 11.91
C VAL A 121 3.06 5.89 12.54
N ARG A 122 4.08 5.87 13.40
CA ARG A 122 4.63 7.09 14.03
C ARG A 122 5.17 8.08 13.00
N GLU A 123 5.81 7.58 11.94
CA GLU A 123 6.37 8.43 10.88
C GLU A 123 5.30 9.01 9.96
N LEU A 124 4.31 8.20 9.59
CA LEU A 124 3.19 8.67 8.79
C LEU A 124 2.31 9.66 9.56
N GLU A 125 2.08 9.44 10.86
CA GLU A 125 1.34 10.38 11.72
C GLU A 125 2.03 11.75 11.77
N LYS A 126 3.36 11.80 11.80
CA LYS A 126 4.12 13.06 11.71
C LYS A 126 3.91 13.77 10.36
N LYS A 127 3.88 13.02 9.26
CA LYS A 127 3.69 13.56 7.90
C LYS A 127 2.26 14.03 7.63
N PHE A 128 1.27 13.35 8.22
CA PHE A 128 -0.16 13.66 8.03
C PHE A 128 -0.73 14.59 9.11
N SER A 129 0.10 15.45 9.72
CA SER A 129 -0.31 16.47 10.70
C SER A 129 -1.07 15.88 11.89
N GLY A 130 -0.69 14.70 12.38
CA GLY A 130 -1.32 14.04 13.52
C GLY A 130 -2.64 13.33 13.20
N LYS A 131 -2.99 13.14 11.92
CA LYS A 131 -4.08 12.24 11.54
C LYS A 131 -3.69 10.80 11.86
N GLU A 132 -4.60 10.08 12.50
CA GLU A 132 -4.38 8.68 12.88
C GLU A 132 -4.34 7.78 11.64
N VAL A 133 -3.32 6.93 11.56
CA VAL A 133 -3.10 6.04 10.41
C VAL A 133 -3.37 4.60 10.84
N VAL A 134 -4.21 3.90 10.07
CA VAL A 134 -4.55 2.48 10.28
C VAL A 134 -4.19 1.68 9.03
N VAL A 135 -3.49 0.57 9.21
CA VAL A 135 -3.07 -0.32 8.11
C VAL A 135 -3.96 -1.55 8.07
N LEU A 136 -4.58 -1.80 6.91
CA LEU A 136 -5.49 -2.92 6.70
C LEU A 136 -5.06 -3.80 5.55
N ALA A 137 -5.20 -5.12 5.70
CA ALA A 137 -5.00 -6.03 4.58
C ALA A 137 -6.22 -6.00 3.63
N THR A 138 -5.97 -5.98 2.32
CA THR A 138 -7.01 -6.18 1.30
C THR A 138 -7.48 -7.63 1.32
N ARG A 139 -8.75 -7.84 1.66
CA ARG A 139 -9.37 -9.16 1.76
C ARG A 139 -10.56 -9.24 0.82
N ARG A 140 -10.58 -10.28 -0.03
CA ARG A 140 -11.68 -10.51 -0.98
C ARG A 140 -12.80 -11.32 -0.32
N ILE A 141 -13.99 -10.74 -0.24
CA ILE A 141 -15.20 -11.42 0.20
C ILE A 141 -15.85 -12.14 -1.00
N VAL A 142 -16.13 -13.42 -0.85
CA VAL A 142 -16.83 -14.23 -1.85
C VAL A 142 -18.24 -14.52 -1.35
N ARG A 143 -19.25 -14.25 -2.18
CA ARG A 143 -20.65 -14.50 -1.84
C ARG A 143 -20.88 -16.01 -1.62
N PRO A 144 -21.81 -16.39 -0.73
CA PRO A 144 -22.22 -17.79 -0.62
C PRO A 144 -22.62 -18.34 -2.00
N PRO A 145 -22.16 -19.56 -2.38
CA PRO A 145 -22.62 -20.21 -3.59
C PRO A 145 -24.14 -20.40 -3.56
N LYS A 146 -24.79 -20.37 -4.73
CA LYS A 146 -26.22 -20.70 -4.84
C LYS A 146 -26.42 -22.20 -4.55
N LYS A 147 -27.59 -22.55 -3.99
CA LYS A 147 -27.95 -23.94 -3.69
C LYS A 147 -27.85 -24.79 -4.97
N GLY A 148 -27.02 -25.83 -4.96
CA GLY A 148 -26.80 -26.72 -6.11
C GLY A 148 -25.49 -26.52 -6.90
N SER A 149 -24.67 -25.52 -6.58
CA SER A 149 -23.34 -25.40 -7.22
C SER A 149 -22.30 -26.29 -6.54
N ALA A 150 -21.49 -27.00 -7.32
CA ALA A 150 -20.37 -27.81 -6.84
C ALA A 150 -19.20 -26.98 -6.27
N ALA A 151 -19.15 -25.67 -6.56
CA ALA A 151 -18.06 -24.80 -6.13
C ALA A 151 -18.16 -24.46 -4.63
N GLN A 152 -17.28 -25.06 -3.83
CA GLN A 152 -17.16 -24.76 -2.41
C GLN A 152 -16.36 -23.47 -2.20
N ARG A 153 -16.93 -22.51 -1.45
CA ARG A 153 -16.20 -21.29 -1.08
C ARG A 153 -15.15 -21.58 0.01
N PRO A 154 -13.94 -21.00 -0.09
CA PRO A 154 -12.97 -21.05 1.00
C PRO A 154 -13.49 -20.35 2.26
N ARG A 155 -13.28 -20.94 3.44
CA ARG A 155 -13.70 -20.37 4.73
C ARG A 155 -13.10 -18.99 5.01
N THR A 156 -11.86 -18.77 4.58
CA THR A 156 -11.12 -17.50 4.72
C THR A 156 -11.72 -16.35 3.92
N ARG A 157 -12.54 -16.63 2.91
CA ARG A 157 -13.20 -15.62 2.05
C ARG A 157 -14.67 -15.39 2.41
N THR A 158 -15.09 -15.84 3.59
CA THR A 158 -16.43 -15.58 4.11
C THR A 158 -16.52 -14.21 4.76
N LEU A 159 -17.70 -13.59 4.73
CA LEU A 159 -17.93 -12.27 5.32
C LEU A 159 -17.56 -12.25 6.82
N THR A 160 -17.95 -13.26 7.59
CA THR A 160 -17.65 -13.34 9.02
C THR A 160 -16.15 -13.40 9.29
N SER A 161 -15.43 -14.32 8.61
CA SER A 161 -13.98 -14.46 8.78
C SER A 161 -13.21 -13.21 8.36
N VAL A 162 -13.64 -12.55 7.28
CA VAL A 162 -13.01 -11.30 6.82
C VAL A 162 -13.22 -10.19 7.84
N HIS A 163 -14.42 -10.03 8.39
CA HIS A 163 -14.70 -8.99 9.39
C HIS A 163 -13.93 -9.21 10.69
N GLU A 164 -13.80 -10.47 11.14
CA GLU A 164 -12.99 -10.81 12.32
C GLU A 164 -11.52 -10.46 12.11
N ALA A 165 -10.98 -10.81 10.95
CA ALA A 165 -9.59 -10.55 10.62
C ALA A 165 -9.32 -9.07 10.32
N MET A 166 -10.32 -8.30 9.89
CA MET A 166 -10.23 -6.84 9.77
C MET A 166 -10.14 -6.19 11.15
N LEU A 167 -10.92 -6.65 12.14
CA LEU A 167 -10.81 -6.13 13.53
C LEU A 167 -9.40 -6.33 14.09
N GLU A 168 -8.79 -7.49 13.85
CA GLU A 168 -7.39 -7.74 14.27
C GLU A 168 -6.39 -6.81 13.60
N ASP A 169 -6.60 -6.47 12.33
CA ASP A 169 -5.70 -5.60 11.58
C ASP A 169 -5.85 -4.12 12.02
N ILE A 170 -7.07 -3.68 12.38
CA ILE A 170 -7.33 -2.30 12.87
C ILE A 170 -6.65 -2.04 14.21
N VAL A 171 -6.71 -3.01 15.13
CA VAL A 171 -6.34 -2.78 16.54
C VAL A 171 -4.87 -3.07 16.84
N TYR A 172 -4.12 -3.59 15.86
CA TYR A 172 -2.68 -3.79 15.99
C TYR A 172 -1.99 -2.46 16.36
N PRO A 173 -1.12 -2.40 17.39
CA PRO A 173 -0.39 -3.49 18.06
C PRO A 173 -1.14 -4.20 19.21
N ALA A 174 -2.30 -3.70 19.64
CA ALA A 174 -3.05 -4.34 20.72
C ALA A 174 -3.73 -5.64 20.25
N GLU A 175 -3.73 -6.63 21.14
CA GLU A 175 -4.39 -7.90 20.89
C GLU A 175 -5.80 -7.91 21.48
N ILE A 176 -6.70 -8.62 20.80
CA ILE A 176 -8.09 -8.76 21.24
C ILE A 176 -8.18 -9.96 22.19
N VAL A 177 -8.51 -9.70 23.45
CA VAL A 177 -8.67 -10.71 24.50
C VAL A 177 -10.05 -11.38 24.41
N GLY A 178 -11.07 -10.60 24.08
CA GLY A 178 -12.45 -11.10 24.08
C GLY A 178 -13.38 -10.30 23.19
N LYS A 179 -14.49 -10.92 22.80
CA LYS A 179 -15.56 -10.29 22.01
C LYS A 179 -16.90 -10.67 22.61
N ARG A 180 -17.76 -9.70 22.86
CA ARG A 180 -19.16 -9.90 23.30
C ARG A 180 -20.08 -9.16 22.35
N ILE A 181 -21.22 -9.75 22.02
CA ILE A 181 -22.25 -9.09 21.21
C ILE A 181 -23.44 -8.85 22.11
N ARG A 182 -23.76 -7.58 22.34
CA ARG A 182 -24.97 -7.18 23.06
C ARG A 182 -26.10 -6.97 22.05
N TYR A 183 -27.22 -7.63 22.28
CA TYR A 183 -28.46 -7.42 21.56
C TYR A 183 -29.32 -6.44 22.37
N ARG A 184 -29.76 -5.36 21.75
CA ARG A 184 -30.74 -4.43 22.35
C ARG A 184 -32.16 -4.90 22.03
N LEU A 185 -33.14 -4.38 22.77
CA LEU A 185 -34.56 -4.66 22.54
C LEU A 185 -35.01 -4.20 21.13
N ASP A 186 -34.40 -3.14 20.60
CA ASP A 186 -34.64 -2.63 19.24
C ASP A 186 -34.10 -3.55 18.13
N GLY A 187 -33.46 -4.68 18.48
CA GLY A 187 -32.80 -5.59 17.53
C GLY A 187 -31.42 -5.14 17.05
N SER A 188 -30.99 -3.93 17.43
CA SER A 188 -29.64 -3.44 17.15
C SER A 188 -28.59 -4.25 17.91
N LYS A 189 -27.44 -4.46 17.26
CA LYS A 189 -26.33 -5.28 17.78
C LYS A 189 -25.13 -4.39 18.00
N ILE A 190 -24.56 -4.46 19.20
CA ILE A 190 -23.33 -3.75 19.54
C ILE A 190 -22.28 -4.78 19.90
N MET A 191 -21.16 -4.70 19.18
CA MET A 191 -20.00 -5.54 19.44
C MET A 191 -19.10 -4.85 20.45
N LYS A 192 -18.99 -5.40 21.65
CA LYS A 192 -18.00 -5.02 22.65
C LYS A 192 -16.74 -5.85 22.47
N VAL A 193 -15.63 -5.20 22.16
CA VAL A 193 -14.34 -5.85 21.92
C VAL A 193 -13.41 -5.47 23.06
N PHE A 194 -12.89 -6.49 23.76
CA PHE A 194 -11.97 -6.33 24.87
C PHE A 194 -10.54 -6.40 24.38
N LEU A 195 -9.76 -5.36 24.67
CA LEU A 195 -8.34 -5.28 24.33
C LEU A 195 -7.46 -5.65 25.52
N ASP A 196 -6.23 -6.08 25.25
CA ASP A 196 -5.26 -6.35 26.31
C ASP A 196 -4.91 -5.06 27.07
N PRO A 197 -5.06 -5.00 28.41
CA PRO A 197 -4.70 -3.82 29.20
C PRO A 197 -3.22 -3.41 29.08
N LYS A 198 -2.31 -4.31 28.68
CA LYS A 198 -0.88 -3.98 28.51
C LYS A 198 -0.63 -2.90 27.47
N ALA A 199 -1.44 -2.87 26.41
CA ALA A 199 -1.31 -1.92 25.31
C ALA A 199 -2.17 -0.66 25.51
N LYS A 200 -2.71 -0.44 26.71
CA LYS A 200 -3.63 0.66 27.00
C LYS A 200 -3.01 2.03 26.71
N ASN A 201 -1.79 2.27 27.17
CA ASN A 201 -1.12 3.57 27.04
C ASN A 201 -0.95 4.02 25.57
N ASP A 202 -0.78 3.07 24.65
CA ASP A 202 -0.55 3.37 23.23
C ASP A 202 -1.86 3.48 22.43
N THR A 203 -2.92 2.77 22.84
CA THR A 203 -4.14 2.58 22.04
C THR A 203 -5.35 3.36 22.54
N GLU A 204 -5.35 3.85 23.79
CA GLU A 204 -6.46 4.58 24.39
C GLU A 204 -6.86 5.83 23.58
N ASN A 205 -5.88 6.53 23.01
CA ASN A 205 -6.13 7.73 22.20
C ASN A 205 -6.82 7.44 20.86
N LYS A 206 -6.82 6.18 20.39
CA LYS A 206 -7.25 5.77 19.04
C LYS A 206 -8.57 4.98 19.01
N LEU A 207 -9.19 4.73 20.17
CA LEU A 207 -10.36 3.85 20.27
C LEU A 207 -11.56 4.36 19.45
N GLU A 208 -11.80 5.67 19.44
CA GLU A 208 -12.88 6.31 18.66
C GLU A 208 -12.66 6.12 17.16
N THR A 209 -11.40 6.26 16.73
CA THR A 209 -10.98 6.10 15.33
C THR A 209 -11.15 4.67 14.88
N PHE A 210 -10.74 3.69 15.69
CA PHE A 210 -10.94 2.28 15.37
C PHE A 210 -12.43 1.94 15.19
N ALA A 211 -13.30 2.49 16.06
CA ALA A 211 -14.74 2.30 15.95
C ALA A 211 -15.30 2.94 14.67
N GLY A 212 -14.89 4.18 14.36
CA GLY A 212 -15.30 4.90 13.15
C GLY A 212 -14.87 4.21 11.86
N VAL A 213 -13.61 3.79 11.77
CA VAL A 213 -13.06 3.07 10.61
C VAL A 213 -13.79 1.74 10.40
N TYR A 214 -13.98 0.95 11.46
CA TYR A 214 -14.67 -0.32 11.34
C TYR A 214 -16.14 -0.14 10.95
N ARG A 215 -16.82 0.88 11.47
CA ARG A 215 -18.21 1.21 11.11
C ARG A 215 -18.33 1.58 9.63
N LYS A 216 -17.41 2.38 9.10
CA LYS A 216 -17.40 2.79 7.69
C LYS A 216 -17.13 1.63 6.73
N LEU A 217 -16.22 0.72 7.10
CA LEU A 217 -15.86 -0.41 6.25
C LEU A 217 -16.86 -1.56 6.32
N SER A 218 -17.44 -1.82 7.50
CA SER A 218 -18.24 -3.01 7.77
C SER A 218 -19.73 -2.76 7.98
N GLY A 219 -20.12 -1.52 8.27
CA GLY A 219 -21.48 -1.13 8.65
C GLY A 219 -21.92 -1.63 10.02
N LYS A 220 -21.03 -2.18 10.84
CA LYS A 220 -21.34 -2.70 12.19
C LYS A 220 -20.81 -1.76 13.27
N ASP A 221 -21.60 -1.57 14.31
CA ASP A 221 -21.20 -0.76 15.46
C ASP A 221 -20.35 -1.59 16.44
N VAL A 222 -19.18 -1.05 16.76
CA VAL A 222 -18.20 -1.64 17.69
C VAL A 222 -17.85 -0.64 18.77
N VAL A 223 -17.70 -1.14 19.99
CA VAL A 223 -17.18 -0.41 21.14
C VAL A 223 -15.97 -1.17 21.67
N PHE A 224 -14.85 -0.48 21.80
CA PHE A 224 -13.62 -1.05 22.36
C PHE A 224 -13.53 -0.70 23.85
N GLU A 225 -13.28 -1.70 24.68
CA GLU A 225 -13.17 -1.55 26.14
C GLU A 225 -11.93 -2.32 26.62
N PHE A 226 -11.33 -1.88 27.74
CA PHE A 226 -10.33 -2.69 28.44
C PHE A 226 -11.04 -3.48 29.54
N PRO A 227 -10.72 -4.77 29.74
CA PRO A 227 -11.23 -5.51 30.87
C PRO A 227 -10.74 -4.82 32.15
N ILE A 228 -11.66 -4.55 33.07
CA ILE A 228 -11.31 -4.11 34.41
C ILE A 228 -10.81 -5.36 35.11
N THR A 229 -9.50 -5.47 35.32
CA THR A 229 -8.95 -6.47 36.23
C THR A 229 -9.42 -6.04 37.61
N GLU A 230 -10.42 -6.72 38.17
CA GLU A 230 -10.67 -6.67 39.61
C GLU A 230 -9.40 -7.25 40.26
N ALA A 231 -8.62 -6.37 40.88
CA ALA A 231 -7.43 -6.71 41.64
C ALA A 231 -7.82 -7.31 42.99
#